data_AF-A0A9P5W1P0-F1
#
_entry.id   AF-A0A9P5W1P0-F1
#
_cell.length_a   1.000
_cell.length_b   1.000
_cell.length_c   1.000
_cell.angle_alpha   90.00
_cell.angle_beta   90.00
_cell.angle_gamma   90.00
#
_symmetry.space_group_name_H-M   'P 1'
#
loop_
_entity.id
_entity.type
_entity.pdbx_description
1 polymer ?
#
loop_
_entity_poly.entity_id
_entity_poly.type
_entity_poly.pdbx_seq_one_letter_code
_entity_poly.pdbx_strand_id
1 'polypeptide(L)'
;MKALEEAGIYLILDLAAPNHSIIRSNSEYDTNIWGNIRLAVDLLNPSQAHEAKTHKLKRLVQSPNSYFMDVKCPGCVQITTVFSHAQTVVKCSSCATILAQPTGGITRMTEGCAFRRKQA
;
A
#
# COMPACT_ATOMS: atom_id res chain seq x y z
N MET A 1 19.10 48.54 38.40
CA MET A 1 19.87 48.20 37.18
C MET A 1 20.19 46.69 37.17
N LYS A 2 19.18 45.82 37.29
CA LYS A 2 19.33 44.35 37.28
C LYS A 2 17.97 43.66 37.07
N ALA A 3 17.19 44.16 36.10
CA ALA A 3 15.84 43.67 35.82
C ALA A 3 15.41 43.82 34.35
N LEU A 4 16.33 44.10 33.42
CA LEU A 4 16.02 44.29 31.99
C LEU A 4 17.17 43.77 31.11
N GLU A 5 17.57 42.51 31.29
CA GLU A 5 18.46 41.77 30.38
C GLU A 5 17.82 40.48 29.84
N GLU A 6 16.50 40.27 30.06
CA GLU A 6 15.77 39.07 29.63
C GLU A 6 14.77 39.30 28.46
N ALA A 7 14.82 40.45 27.79
CA ALA A 7 13.96 40.70 26.63
C ALA A 7 14.69 41.52 25.56
N GLY A 8 15.77 40.96 25.02
CA GLY A 8 16.57 41.56 23.94
C GLY A 8 15.94 41.42 22.56
N ILE A 9 14.68 41.85 22.41
CA ILE A 9 14.09 42.16 21.10
C ILE A 9 14.76 43.45 20.63
N TYR A 10 15.90 43.34 19.94
CA TYR A 10 16.51 44.48 19.25
C TYR A 10 16.63 44.21 17.76
N LEU A 11 15.68 44.85 17.08
CA LEU A 11 15.81 45.56 15.82
C LEU A 11 16.51 44.85 14.65
N ILE A 12 15.66 44.42 13.74
CA ILE A 12 15.77 44.57 12.29
C ILE A 12 16.64 45.77 11.91
N LEU A 13 17.74 45.50 11.21
CA LEU A 13 18.23 46.24 10.06
C LEU A 13 19.41 45.47 9.45
N ASP A 14 19.11 44.53 8.56
CA ASP A 14 19.96 44.23 7.41
C ASP A 14 19.08 43.77 6.25
N LEU A 15 18.74 44.77 5.42
CA LEU A 15 18.12 44.63 4.10
C LEU A 15 19.15 44.02 3.13
N ALA A 16 19.34 42.70 3.11
CA ALA A 16 19.98 41.97 2.00
C ALA A 16 19.94 40.43 2.15
N ALA A 17 18.81 39.78 1.84
CA ALA A 17 18.79 38.37 1.42
C ALA A 17 17.45 38.03 0.73
N PRO A 18 17.42 37.52 -0.51
CA PRO A 18 16.19 37.27 -1.26
C PRO A 18 15.51 35.91 -0.98
N ASN A 19 15.85 35.19 0.10
CA ASN A 19 15.27 33.86 0.36
C ASN A 19 14.92 33.73 1.84
N HIS A 20 13.70 34.13 2.18
CA HIS A 20 13.17 34.04 3.54
C HIS A 20 12.43 32.70 3.73
N SER A 21 13.14 31.68 4.21
CA SER A 21 12.51 30.60 4.99
C SER A 21 12.65 30.97 6.46
N ILE A 22 11.50 31.15 7.12
CA ILE A 22 11.42 31.40 8.57
C ILE A 22 11.87 30.12 9.29
N ILE A 23 13.13 30.04 9.70
CA ILE A 23 13.57 29.08 10.71
C ILE A 23 13.43 29.79 12.05
N ARG A 24 12.29 29.59 12.73
CA ARG A 24 12.21 29.88 14.16
C ARG A 24 13.06 28.84 14.85
N SER A 25 14.11 29.26 15.54
CA SER A 25 14.89 28.43 16.47
C SER A 25 14.44 28.75 17.90
N ASN A 26 13.37 28.10 18.39
CA ASN A 26 13.19 27.99 19.83
C ASN A 26 14.12 26.85 20.28
N SER A 27 15.00 27.13 21.25
CA SER A 27 15.97 26.17 21.79
C SER A 27 15.34 25.07 22.67
N GLU A 28 14.07 24.76 22.45
CA GLU A 28 13.34 23.66 23.11
C GLU A 28 13.14 22.46 22.16
N TYR A 29 13.53 22.60 20.89
CA TYR A 29 13.73 21.50 19.95
C TYR A 29 15.17 21.53 19.47
N ASP A 30 16.03 21.10 20.38
CA ASP A 30 17.43 20.81 20.14
C ASP A 30 17.59 20.01 18.83
N THR A 31 18.22 20.62 17.84
CA THR A 31 18.48 20.04 16.51
C THR A 31 19.49 18.88 16.55
N ASN A 32 19.81 18.34 17.73
CA ASN A 32 20.73 17.22 17.92
C ASN A 32 20.12 15.97 18.61
N ILE A 33 18.78 15.88 18.76
CA ILE A 33 18.08 14.64 19.20
C ILE A 33 17.64 13.75 18.01
N TRP A 34 17.92 14.16 16.78
CA TRP A 34 17.41 13.54 15.56
C TRP A 34 18.46 12.83 14.70
N GLY A 35 19.40 12.11 15.32
CA GLY A 35 20.27 11.13 14.64
C GLY A 35 19.54 9.92 14.04
N ASN A 36 18.21 9.95 13.96
CA ASN A 36 17.38 8.92 13.36
C ASN A 36 16.05 9.49 12.81
N ILE A 37 16.07 10.68 12.18
CA ILE A 37 14.99 11.05 11.25
C ILE A 37 15.09 10.09 10.07
N ARG A 38 14.33 9.00 10.15
CA ARG A 38 13.78 8.35 8.97
C ARG A 38 13.19 9.47 8.12
N LEU A 39 13.77 9.68 6.93
CA LEU A 39 13.26 10.56 5.88
C LEU A 39 11.73 10.64 5.96
N ALA A 40 11.18 11.85 5.99
CA ALA A 40 9.74 12.07 6.09
C ALA A 40 9.00 11.17 5.08
N VAL A 41 8.24 10.20 5.57
CA VAL A 41 7.51 9.24 4.73
C VAL A 41 6.30 9.95 4.14
N ASP A 42 6.22 10.04 2.81
CA ASP A 42 5.04 10.56 2.13
C ASP A 42 3.85 9.60 2.35
N LEU A 43 2.91 10.04 3.19
CA LEU A 43 1.71 9.27 3.54
C LEU A 43 0.60 9.41 2.51
N LEU A 44 0.61 10.48 1.72
CA LEU A 44 -0.45 10.76 0.75
C LEU A 44 -0.21 10.02 -0.57
N ASN A 45 1.06 9.82 -0.94
CA ASN A 45 1.44 9.12 -2.18
C ASN A 45 2.40 7.96 -1.89
N PRO A 46 1.95 6.90 -1.19
CA PRO A 46 2.78 5.73 -0.97
C PRO A 46 3.15 5.05 -2.29
N SER A 47 4.34 4.46 -2.37
CA SER A 47 4.73 3.68 -3.55
C SER A 47 3.90 2.40 -3.68
N GLN A 48 3.68 1.93 -4.92
CA GLN A 48 2.92 0.69 -5.18
C GLN A 48 3.51 -0.53 -4.45
N ALA A 49 4.84 -0.58 -4.33
CA ALA A 49 5.53 -1.63 -3.57
C ALA A 49 5.23 -1.58 -2.06
N HIS A 50 5.04 -0.38 -1.50
CA HIS A 50 4.64 -0.20 -0.11
C HIS A 50 3.18 -0.65 0.09
N GLU A 51 2.25 -0.20 -0.75
CA GLU A 51 0.84 -0.58 -0.67
C GLU A 51 0.62 -2.10 -0.81
N ALA A 52 1.37 -2.76 -1.70
CA ALA A 52 1.27 -4.21 -1.90
C ALA A 52 1.67 -5.02 -0.65
N LYS A 53 2.60 -4.50 0.17
CA LYS A 53 3.03 -5.12 1.43
C LYS A 53 2.04 -4.88 2.56
N THR A 54 1.30 -3.78 2.52
CA THR A 54 0.30 -3.48 3.55
C THR A 54 -0.91 -4.42 3.48
N HIS A 55 -1.50 -4.69 4.65
CA HIS A 55 -2.74 -5.46 4.76
C HIS A 55 -3.89 -4.73 4.03
N LYS A 56 -4.79 -5.48 3.39
CA LYS A 56 -5.89 -4.94 2.56
C LYS A 56 -6.76 -3.86 3.21
N LEU A 57 -6.94 -3.89 4.53
CA LEU A 57 -7.72 -2.91 5.30
C LEU A 57 -6.92 -1.66 5.70
N LYS A 58 -5.58 -1.73 5.65
CA LYS A 58 -4.64 -0.68 6.08
C LYS A 58 -3.98 0.06 4.90
N ARG A 59 -4.43 -0.20 3.68
CA ARG A 59 -4.05 0.60 2.51
C ARG A 59 -4.67 1.99 2.60
N LEU A 60 -4.12 2.94 1.83
CA LEU A 60 -4.70 4.29 1.72
C LEU A 60 -6.17 4.21 1.29
N VAL A 61 -6.45 3.39 0.28
CA VAL A 61 -7.81 3.00 -0.13
C VAL A 61 -7.93 1.49 -0.02
N GLN A 62 -8.98 1.02 0.66
CA GLN A 62 -9.20 -0.42 0.86
C GLN A 62 -9.58 -1.09 -0.47
N SER A 63 -8.90 -2.20 -0.77
CA SER A 63 -9.15 -2.99 -1.98
C SER A 63 -8.99 -4.48 -1.69
N PRO A 64 -9.79 -5.36 -2.31
CA PRO A 64 -9.67 -6.80 -2.12
C PRO A 64 -8.38 -7.34 -2.78
N ASN A 65 -7.82 -8.40 -2.20
CA ASN A 65 -6.72 -9.17 -2.82
C ASN A 65 -7.21 -10.28 -3.76
N SER A 66 -8.52 -10.54 -3.76
CA SER A 66 -9.15 -11.58 -4.56
C SER A 66 -9.47 -11.10 -5.96
N TYR A 67 -9.41 -12.01 -6.93
CA TYR A 67 -9.73 -11.76 -8.33
C TYR A 67 -10.57 -12.90 -8.91
N PHE A 68 -11.18 -12.64 -10.07
CA PHE A 68 -11.77 -13.66 -10.93
C PHE A 68 -10.76 -14.10 -11.99
N MET A 69 -10.80 -15.37 -12.35
CA MET A 69 -9.95 -15.93 -13.38
C MET A 69 -10.73 -16.82 -14.34
N ASP A 70 -10.32 -16.81 -15.59
CA ASP A 70 -10.83 -17.70 -16.62
C ASP A 70 -9.99 -18.97 -16.60
N VAL A 71 -10.62 -20.10 -16.28
CA VAL A 71 -9.96 -21.41 -16.18
C VAL A 71 -10.33 -22.24 -17.40
N LYS A 72 -9.31 -22.70 -18.12
CA LYS A 72 -9.45 -23.61 -19.25
C LYS A 72 -9.38 -25.05 -18.76
N CYS A 73 -10.42 -25.83 -19.05
CA CYS A 73 -10.43 -27.26 -18.78
C CYS A 73 -9.51 -28.02 -19.76
N PRO A 74 -8.65 -28.95 -19.30
CA PRO A 74 -7.75 -29.71 -20.16
C PRO A 74 -8.48 -30.64 -21.15
N GLY A 75 -9.64 -31.20 -20.77
CA GLY A 75 -10.37 -32.14 -21.63
C GLY A 75 -11.32 -31.46 -22.62
N CYS A 76 -12.07 -30.46 -22.15
CA CYS A 76 -13.18 -29.88 -22.92
C CYS A 76 -12.84 -28.57 -23.62
N VAL A 77 -11.69 -27.95 -23.32
CA VAL A 77 -11.25 -26.63 -23.83
C VAL A 77 -12.19 -25.46 -23.44
N GLN A 78 -13.36 -25.75 -22.89
CA GLN A 78 -14.31 -24.81 -22.31
C GLN A 78 -13.65 -23.96 -21.21
N ILE A 79 -13.93 -22.66 -21.26
CA ILE A 79 -13.43 -21.67 -20.31
C ILE A 79 -14.53 -21.40 -19.29
N THR A 80 -14.24 -21.58 -18.01
CA THR A 80 -15.16 -21.28 -16.90
C THR A 80 -14.57 -20.19 -16.02
N THR A 81 -15.38 -19.20 -15.64
CA THR A 81 -14.96 -18.14 -14.70
C THR A 81 -14.96 -18.69 -13.27
N VAL A 82 -13.83 -18.62 -12.58
CA VAL A 82 -13.63 -19.11 -11.22
C VAL A 82 -13.14 -17.98 -10.32
N PHE A 83 -13.64 -17.94 -9.08
CA PHE A 83 -13.16 -17.02 -8.07
C PHE A 83 -11.90 -17.55 -7.39
N SER A 84 -10.89 -16.70 -7.20
CA SER A 84 -9.60 -17.07 -6.60
C SER A 84 -9.65 -17.71 -5.21
N HIS A 85 -10.66 -17.40 -4.40
CA HIS A 85 -10.86 -17.93 -3.06
C HIS A 85 -12.21 -18.63 -2.94
N ALA A 86 -12.59 -19.43 -3.95
CA ALA A 86 -13.85 -20.17 -3.93
C ALA A 86 -13.93 -21.12 -2.73
N GLN A 87 -15.07 -21.11 -2.04
CA GLN A 87 -15.35 -21.97 -0.88
C GLN A 87 -15.89 -23.35 -1.28
N THR A 88 -16.40 -23.48 -2.50
CA THR A 88 -17.00 -24.70 -3.02
C THR A 88 -16.10 -25.35 -4.08
N VAL A 89 -16.22 -26.66 -4.25
CA VAL A 89 -15.56 -27.36 -5.37
C VAL A 89 -16.15 -26.85 -6.68
N VAL A 90 -15.29 -26.37 -7.59
CA VAL A 90 -15.71 -25.81 -8.87
C VAL A 90 -15.58 -26.86 -9.95
N LYS A 91 -16.69 -27.17 -10.63
CA LYS A 91 -16.77 -28.16 -11.70
C LYS A 91 -16.90 -27.48 -13.05
N CYS A 92 -16.32 -28.07 -14.09
CA CYS A 92 -16.54 -27.65 -15.47
C CYS A 92 -18.00 -27.87 -15.86
N SER A 93 -18.60 -26.93 -16.60
CA SER A 93 -20.00 -27.02 -17.01
C SER A 93 -20.29 -28.16 -18.01
N SER A 94 -19.30 -28.59 -18.80
CA SER A 94 -19.47 -29.60 -19.85
C SER A 94 -19.04 -31.01 -19.44
N CYS A 95 -17.84 -31.17 -18.87
CA CYS A 95 -17.29 -32.48 -18.51
C CYS A 95 -17.50 -32.88 -17.03
N ALA A 96 -18.08 -31.99 -16.21
CA ALA A 96 -18.20 -32.17 -14.75
C ALA A 96 -16.86 -32.43 -14.01
N THR A 97 -15.72 -32.36 -14.69
CA THR A 97 -14.38 -32.47 -14.11
C THR A 97 -14.15 -31.34 -13.11
N ILE A 98 -13.50 -31.66 -12.00
CA ILE A 98 -13.15 -30.69 -10.97
C ILE A 98 -12.04 -29.78 -11.52
N LEU A 99 -12.28 -28.47 -11.53
CA LEU A 99 -11.32 -27.45 -11.95
C LEU A 99 -10.50 -26.90 -10.78
N ALA A 100 -11.15 -26.72 -9.63
CA ALA A 100 -10.53 -26.21 -8.42
C ALA A 100 -11.17 -26.79 -7.16
N GLN A 101 -10.34 -27.01 -6.13
CA GLN A 101 -10.72 -27.42 -4.80
C GLN A 101 -10.58 -26.25 -3.81
N PRO A 102 -11.53 -26.08 -2.87
CA PRO A 102 -11.46 -25.04 -1.88
C PRO A 102 -10.30 -25.30 -0.90
N THR A 103 -9.66 -24.22 -0.47
CA THR A 103 -8.64 -24.23 0.59
C THR A 103 -8.96 -23.11 1.59
N GLY A 104 -8.16 -22.94 2.64
CA GLY A 104 -8.28 -21.79 3.54
C GLY A 104 -7.89 -20.45 2.90
N GLY A 105 -7.37 -20.44 1.68
CA GLY A 105 -6.92 -19.25 0.97
C GLY A 105 -7.21 -19.35 -0.53
N ILE A 106 -6.17 -19.19 -1.35
CA ILE A 106 -6.32 -19.35 -2.80
C ILE A 106 -6.64 -20.82 -3.13
N THR A 107 -7.65 -21.02 -3.96
CA THR A 107 -8.11 -22.35 -4.37
C THR A 107 -6.99 -23.15 -5.02
N ARG A 108 -6.94 -24.45 -4.74
CA ARG A 108 -6.01 -25.38 -5.41
C ARG A 108 -6.61 -25.76 -6.75
N MET A 109 -5.90 -25.48 -7.84
CA MET A 109 -6.33 -25.89 -9.17
C MET A 109 -5.95 -27.34 -9.44
N THR A 110 -6.74 -28.01 -10.28
CA THR A 110 -6.43 -29.37 -10.75
C THR A 110 -5.26 -29.32 -11.73
N GLU A 111 -4.42 -30.36 -11.70
CA GLU A 111 -3.28 -30.50 -12.61
C GLU A 111 -3.73 -30.41 -14.08
N GLY A 112 -2.96 -29.69 -14.90
CA GLY A 112 -3.27 -29.49 -16.32
C GLY A 112 -4.30 -28.40 -16.62
N CYS A 113 -4.90 -27.75 -15.62
CA CYS A 113 -5.76 -26.58 -15.86
C CYS A 113 -4.90 -25.31 -16.07
N ALA A 114 -5.14 -24.60 -17.17
CA ALA A 114 -4.54 -23.28 -17.41
C ALA A 114 -5.50 -22.17 -16.95
N PHE A 115 -4.99 -21.06 -16.42
CA PHE A 115 -5.82 -19.93 -16.02
C PHE A 115 -5.28 -18.59 -16.50
N ARG A 116 -6.20 -17.64 -16.73
CA ARG A 116 -5.92 -16.23 -17.03
C ARG A 116 -6.65 -15.35 -16.02
N ARG A 117 -5.98 -14.37 -15.42
CA ARG A 117 -6.65 -13.38 -14.56
C ARG A 117 -7.54 -12.48 -15.40
N LYS A 118 -8.80 -12.31 -15.00
CA LYS A 118 -9.71 -11.36 -15.62
C LYS A 118 -9.42 -9.97 -15.08
N GLN A 119 -9.33 -8.97 -15.95
CA GLN A 119 -9.23 -7.58 -15.51
C GLN A 119 -10.57 -7.14 -14.92
N ALA A 120 -10.50 -6.36 -13.83
CA ALA A 120 -11.66 -5.74 -13.19
C ALA A 120 -11.98 -4.41 -13.87
#